data_AF-A0A4U1DBX6-F1
#
_entry.id   AF-A0A4U1DBX6-F1
#
_cell.length_a   1.000
_cell.length_b   1.000
_cell.length_c   1.000
_cell.angle_alpha   90.00
_cell.angle_beta   90.00
_cell.angle_gamma   90.00
#
_symmetry.space_group_name_H-M   'P 1'
#
loop_
_entity.id
_entity.type
_entity.pdbx_description
1 polymer ?
#
loop_
_entity_poly.entity_id
_entity_poly.type
_entity_poly.pdbx_seq_one_letter_code
_entity_poly.pdbx_strand_id
1 'polypeptide(L)' 'MISIFIIFAIFILFNINKLTTSLCLQKEIPEEKQPKVFRTINVLITILLITSYIEILFT' A
#
# COMPACT_ATOMS: atom_id res chain seq x y z
N MET A 1 0.03 -6.83 -20.22
CA MET A 1 0.28 -7.11 -18.78
C MET A 1 0.39 -5.84 -17.95
N ILE A 2 1.13 -4.81 -18.40
CA ILE A 2 1.29 -3.54 -17.69
C ILE A 2 -0.04 -2.84 -17.35
N SER A 3 -1.00 -2.72 -18.29
CA SER A 3 -2.29 -2.05 -18.00
C SER A 3 -3.11 -2.77 -16.92
N ILE A 4 -3.10 -4.11 -16.92
CA ILE A 4 -3.74 -4.94 -15.89
C ILE A 4 -3.03 -4.74 -14.56
N PHE A 5 -1.69 -4.69 -14.56
CA PHE A 5 -0.90 -4.42 -13.37
C PHE A 5 -1.20 -3.03 -12.78
N ILE A 6 -1.36 -1.99 -13.59
CA ILE A 6 -1.70 -0.64 -13.10
C ILE A 6 -3.05 -0.65 -12.38
N ILE A 7 -4.07 -1.29 -12.96
CA ILE A 7 -5.39 -1.43 -12.32
C ILE A 7 -5.26 -2.19 -10.99
N PHE A 8 -4.48 -3.28 -10.98
CA PHE A 8 -4.25 -4.07 -9.79
C PHE A 8 -3.45 -3.31 -8.71
N ALA A 9 -2.48 -2.51 -9.11
CA ALA A 9 -1.67 -1.66 -8.21
C ALA A 9 -2.54 -0.60 -7.52
N ILE A 10 -3.46 0.04 -8.25
CA ILE A 10 -4.43 0.97 -7.68
C ILE A 10 -5.34 0.24 -6.68
N PHE A 11 -5.80 -0.97 -7.04
CA PHE A 11 -6.63 -1.79 -6.15
C PHE A 11 -5.88 -2.17 -4.87
N ILE A 12 -4.61 -2.57 -4.96
CA ILE A 12 -3.76 -2.86 -3.80
C ILE A 12 -3.62 -1.63 -2.91
N LEU A 13 -3.24 -0.47 -3.48
CA LEU A 13 -3.10 0.77 -2.72
C LEU A 13 -4.38 1.15 -1.98
N PHE A 14 -5.53 1.02 -2.64
CA PHE A 14 -6.83 1.28 -2.02
C PHE A 14 -7.12 0.32 -0.85
N ASN A 15 -6.94 -0.98 -1.06
CA ASN A 15 -7.22 -1.97 -0.02
C ASN A 15 -6.27 -1.85 1.17
N ILE A 16 -4.98 -1.59 0.93
CA ILE A 16 -4.02 -1.44 2.02
C ILE A 16 -4.30 -0.17 2.84
N ASN A 17 -4.66 0.95 2.21
CA ASN A 17 -5.08 2.13 2.96
C ASN A 17 -6.32 1.84 3.82
N LYS A 18 -7.32 1.13 3.27
CA LYS A 18 -8.51 0.73 4.03
C LYS A 18 -8.18 -0.19 5.22
N LEU A 19 -7.29 -1.16 5.01
CA LEU A 19 -6.82 -2.06 6.07
C LEU A 19 -6.03 -1.29 7.13
N THR A 20 -5.21 -0.32 6.73
CA THR A 20 -4.43 0.53 7.65
C THR A 20 -5.35 1.41 8.50
N THR A 21 -6.39 1.98 7.91
CA THR A 21 -7.44 2.69 8.67
C THR A 21 -8.11 1.77 9.66
N SER A 22 -8.51 0.56 9.24
CA SER A 22 -9.13 -0.41 10.13
C SER A 22 -8.18 -0.83 11.27
N LEU A 23 -6.89 -1.00 10.98
CA LEU A 23 -5.87 -1.30 11.98
C LEU A 23 -5.75 -0.17 13.01
N CYS A 24 -5.73 1.08 12.57
CA CYS A 24 -5.66 2.23 13.47
C CYS A 24 -6.88 2.32 14.39
N LEU A 25 -8.07 2.05 13.85
CA LEU A 25 -9.33 2.02 14.62
C LEU A 25 -9.37 0.85 15.61
N GLN A 26 -9.06 -0.38 15.17
CA GLN A 26 -9.11 -1.57 16.02
C GLN A 26 -8.06 -1.58 17.14
N LYS A 27 -6.92 -0.93 16.91
CA LYS A 27 -5.83 -0.83 17.89
C LYS A 27 -5.86 0.47 18.70
N GLU A 28 -6.89 1.30 18.52
CA GLU A 28 -7.05 2.61 19.16
C GLU A 28 -5.76 3.45 19.09
N ILE A 29 -5.12 3.46 17.91
CA ILE A 29 -3.85 4.18 17.74
C ILE A 29 -4.14 5.68 17.87
N PRO A 30 -3.44 6.41 18.75
CA PRO A 30 -3.65 7.84 18.92
C PRO A 30 -3.39 8.58 17.61
N GLU A 31 -4.23 9.56 17.30
CA GLU A 31 -4.22 10.28 16.02
C GLU A 31 -2.85 10.85 15.64
N GLU A 32 -2.05 11.29 16.64
CA GLU A 32 -0.69 11.77 16.44
C GLU A 32 0.27 10.73 15.84
N LYS A 33 0.04 9.45 16.13
CA LYS A 33 0.88 8.32 15.66
C LYS A 33 0.36 7.72 14.36
N GLN A 34 -0.91 7.92 14.02
CA GLN A 34 -1.50 7.37 12.79
C GLN A 34 -0.74 7.78 11.52
N PRO A 35 -0.35 9.05 11.29
CA PRO A 35 0.41 9.45 10.11
C PRO A 35 1.70 8.65 9.92
N LYS A 36 2.39 8.30 11.02
CA LYS A 36 3.61 7.49 10.96
C LYS A 36 3.34 6.07 10.46
N VAL A 37 2.22 5.46 10.91
CA VAL A 37 1.78 4.13 10.47
C VAL A 37 1.42 4.15 8.98
N PHE A 38 0.56 5.09 8.56
CA PHE A 38 0.20 5.25 7.14
C PHE A 38 1.41 5.49 6.27
N ARG A 39 2.34 6.36 6.69
CA ARG A 39 3.58 6.62 5.93
C ARG A 39 4.42 5.37 5.79
N THR A 40 4.58 4.59 6.86
CA THR A 40 5.38 3.37 6.85
C THR A 40 4.79 2.34 5.90
N ILE A 41 3.49 2.07 6.01
CA ILE A 41 2.80 1.10 5.15
C ILE A 41 2.82 1.55 3.69
N ASN A 42 2.56 2.83 3.41
CA ASN A 42 2.59 3.34 2.05
C ASN A 42 3.98 3.21 1.42
N VAL A 43 5.06 3.50 2.14
CA VAL A 43 6.43 3.28 1.64
C VAL A 43 6.68 1.81 1.32
N LEU A 44 6.27 0.89 2.21
CA LEU A 44 6.43 -0.56 1.99
C LEU A 44 5.66 -1.05 0.77
N ILE A 45 4.41 -0.61 0.58
CA ILE A 45 3.59 -0.96 -0.60
C ILE A 45 4.18 -0.35 -1.86
N THR A 46 4.68 0.89 -1.83
CA THR A 46 5.33 1.48 -2.99
C THR A 46 6.57 0.69 -3.40
N ILE A 47 7.41 0.25 -2.45
CA ILE A 47 8.56 -0.61 -2.73
C ILE A 47 8.10 -1.94 -3.37
N LEU A 48 7.08 -2.58 -2.78
CA LEU A 48 6.50 -3.82 -3.32
C LEU A 48 6.01 -3.63 -4.76
N LEU A 49 5.23 -2.58 -5.04
CA LEU A 49 4.67 -2.34 -6.37
C LEU A 49 5.76 -1.99 -7.40
N ILE A 50 6.78 -1.21 -7.01
CA ILE A 50 7.89 -0.89 -7.91
C ILE A 50 8.70 -2.15 -8.23
N THR A 51 9.01 -2.98 -7.23
CA THR A 51 9.76 -4.22 -7.45
C THR A 51 8.99 -5.20 -8.34
N SER A 52 7.69 -5.40 -8.11
CA SER A 52 6.84 -6.20 -9.00
C SER A 52 6.70 -5.61 -10.41
N TYR A 53 6.66 -4.28 -10.54
CA TYR A 53 6.63 -3.62 -11.85
C TYR A 53 7.92 -3.89 -12.65
N ILE A 54 9.08 -3.79 -11.98
CA ILE A 54 10.38 -4.11 -12.57
C ILE A 54 10.40 -5.57 -13.04
N GLU A 55 9.96 -6.51 -12.21
CA GLU A 55 9.88 -7.93 -12.57
C GLU A 55 9.05 -8.16 -13.84
N ILE A 56 7.88 -7.53 -13.95
CA ILE A 56 7.00 -7.61 -15.13
C ILE A 56 7.62 -6.94 -16.38
N LEU A 57 8.51 -5.97 -16.21
CA LEU A 57 9.19 -5.34 -17.35
C LEU A 57 10.32 -6.22 -17.92
N PHE A 58 10.96 -7.02 -17.08
CA PHE A 58 12.14 -7.84 -17.46
C PHE A 58 11.83 -9.32 -17.65
N THR A 59 10.59 -9.74 -17.45
CA THR A 59 10.06 -11.10 -17.70
C THR A 59 9.03 -11.07 -18.81
#